data_AF-A0A9P7L0C8-F1
#
_entry.id   AF-A0A9P7L0C8-F1
#
_cell.length_a   1.000
_cell.length_b   1.000
_cell.length_c   1.000
_cell.angle_alpha   90.00
_cell.angle_beta   90.00
_cell.angle_gamma   90.00
#
_symmetry.space_group_name_H-M   'P 1'
#
loop_
_entity.id
_entity.type
_entity.pdbx_description
1 polymer ?
#
loop_
_entity_poly.entity_id
_entity_poly.type
_entity_poly.pdbx_seq_one_letter_code
_entity_poly.pdbx_strand_id
1 'polypeptide(L)'
;MLVLSETFGGYPAGTVLMAGMSVPPDYSQGRMELYASTDGGLTWRYVSRIAEGGRMTTKNGDKAIWEPFLLVHGDQLICYYSDQRNPLHGQKLVHTTTRNLRDWTPVTDDVAFPKYTARPGMAVVAHIRETGKYIMTFEYVGSPTGGSPVWCKIADDPLSFARATAYPIKSSDGEIPDSSPYTIWVDVSSMSRSSGMLIMNAASHNQIWINDASANPSNWTLFPSGQKRAHTRKLEVITNPKGVRKLMNCELESTPRQILNQEVLTF
;
A
#
# COMPACT_ATOMS: atom_id res chain seq x y z
N MET A 1 -5.53 5.61 5.92
CA MET A 1 -5.85 7.05 6.10
C MET A 1 -5.12 7.85 5.05
N LEU A 2 -5.72 8.94 4.59
CA LEU A 2 -5.17 9.84 3.58
C LEU A 2 -5.48 11.28 4.00
N VAL A 3 -4.51 12.19 3.91
CA VAL A 3 -4.75 13.63 4.09
C VAL A 3 -4.86 14.26 2.70
N LEU A 4 -5.94 15.00 2.45
CA LEU A 4 -6.12 15.70 1.18
C LEU A 4 -5.12 16.85 1.04
N SER A 5 -4.35 16.86 -0.04
CA SER A 5 -3.44 17.98 -0.36
C SER A 5 -4.17 19.19 -0.96
N GLU A 6 -5.36 18.97 -1.51
CA GLU A 6 -6.18 19.98 -2.19
C GLU A 6 -7.66 19.76 -1.89
N THR A 7 -8.51 20.69 -2.31
CA THR A 7 -9.96 20.53 -2.15
C THR A 7 -10.47 19.40 -3.04
N PHE A 8 -11.23 18.46 -2.48
CA PHE A 8 -11.73 17.30 -3.20
C PHE A 8 -13.11 16.86 -2.68
N GLY A 9 -14.05 16.57 -3.58
CA GLY A 9 -15.37 16.01 -3.22
C GLY A 9 -16.16 16.84 -2.19
N GLY A 10 -15.98 18.17 -2.20
CA GLY A 10 -16.61 19.08 -1.25
C GLY A 10 -15.91 19.21 0.10
N TYR A 11 -14.72 18.62 0.27
CA TYR A 11 -13.91 18.73 1.46
C TYR A 11 -12.65 19.57 1.20
N PRO A 12 -12.27 20.48 2.10
CA PRO A 12 -11.09 21.32 1.93
C PRO A 12 -9.79 20.49 2.05
N ALA A 13 -8.71 21.05 1.51
CA ALA A 13 -7.34 20.58 1.79
C ALA A 13 -7.10 20.45 3.31
N GLY A 14 -6.35 19.43 3.72
CA GLY A 14 -6.11 19.09 5.13
C GLY A 14 -7.17 18.19 5.74
N THR A 15 -8.28 17.92 5.06
CA THR A 15 -9.25 16.90 5.51
C THR A 15 -8.58 15.53 5.56
N VAL A 16 -8.78 14.81 6.66
CA VAL A 16 -8.33 13.43 6.84
C VAL A 16 -9.45 12.49 6.42
N LEU A 17 -9.17 11.64 5.44
CA LEU A 17 -10.03 10.54 5.02
C LEU A 17 -9.58 9.23 5.67
N MET A 18 -10.54 8.49 6.22
CA MET A 18 -10.32 7.17 6.80
C MET A 18 -11.27 6.17 6.16
N ALA A 19 -10.71 5.23 5.38
CA ALA A 19 -11.42 4.05 4.93
C ALA A 19 -11.15 2.88 5.88
N GLY A 20 -12.17 2.08 6.17
CA GLY A 20 -12.06 0.93 7.07
C GLY A 20 -13.22 -0.05 6.91
N MET A 21 -13.11 -1.20 7.56
CA MET A 21 -14.14 -2.23 7.55
C MET A 21 -15.05 -2.11 8.78
N SER A 22 -16.34 -1.93 8.54
CA SER A 22 -17.41 -2.14 9.52
C SER A 22 -17.87 -3.60 9.42
N VAL A 23 -17.72 -4.36 10.51
CA VAL A 23 -17.94 -5.81 10.58
C VAL A 23 -18.69 -6.14 11.87
N PRO A 24 -19.83 -6.85 11.80
CA PRO A 24 -20.53 -7.30 13.00
C PRO A 24 -19.72 -8.39 13.74
N PRO A 25 -19.95 -8.59 15.05
CA PRO A 25 -19.19 -9.57 15.84
C PRO A 25 -19.23 -11.02 15.33
N ASP A 26 -20.26 -11.38 14.56
CA ASP A 26 -20.42 -12.72 13.97
C ASP A 26 -19.74 -12.86 12.59
N TYR A 27 -19.08 -11.81 12.11
CA TYR A 27 -18.43 -11.74 10.81
C TYR A 27 -19.35 -12.05 9.61
N SER A 28 -20.68 -11.93 9.76
CA SER A 28 -21.64 -12.30 8.72
C SER A 28 -21.59 -11.40 7.47
N GLN A 29 -21.10 -10.17 7.62
CA GLN A 29 -21.04 -9.15 6.57
C GLN A 29 -19.82 -8.24 6.76
N GLY A 30 -19.33 -7.63 5.67
CA GLY A 30 -18.36 -6.54 5.74
C GLY A 30 -18.80 -5.34 4.92
N ARG A 31 -18.73 -4.15 5.50
CA ARG A 31 -18.96 -2.89 4.80
C ARG A 31 -17.68 -2.07 4.84
N MET A 32 -17.15 -1.74 3.66
CA MET A 32 -16.03 -0.83 3.54
C MET A 32 -16.58 0.60 3.53
N GLU A 33 -16.30 1.36 4.57
CA GLU A 33 -16.87 2.68 4.79
C GLU A 33 -15.79 3.75 4.75
N LEU A 34 -16.17 4.96 4.32
CA LEU A 34 -15.34 6.15 4.29
C LEU A 34 -15.85 7.17 5.32
N TYR A 35 -14.95 7.63 6.17
CA TYR A 35 -15.17 8.72 7.12
C TYR A 35 -14.23 9.89 6.81
N ALA A 36 -14.64 11.10 7.16
CA ALA A 36 -13.86 12.31 7.02
C ALA A 36 -13.79 13.10 8.33
N SER A 37 -12.63 13.70 8.58
CA SER A 37 -12.38 14.66 9.65
C SER A 37 -11.80 15.94 9.05
N THR A 38 -12.40 17.09 9.36
CA THR A 38 -11.96 18.42 8.92
C THR A 38 -11.25 19.20 10.02
N ASP A 39 -10.99 18.57 11.16
CA ASP A 39 -10.45 19.17 12.39
C ASP A 39 -9.19 18.43 12.89
N GLY A 40 -8.41 17.88 11.96
CA GLY A 40 -7.14 17.21 12.29
C GLY A 40 -7.30 15.84 12.94
N GLY A 41 -8.44 15.17 12.74
CA GLY A 41 -8.71 13.83 13.26
C GLY A 41 -9.45 13.80 14.59
N LEU A 42 -9.92 14.94 15.11
CA LEU A 42 -10.60 15.03 16.41
C LEU A 42 -12.05 14.53 16.35
N THR A 43 -12.80 14.92 15.33
CA THR A 43 -14.16 14.43 15.09
C THR A 43 -14.31 13.84 13.70
N TRP A 44 -15.20 12.84 13.58
CA TRP A 44 -15.37 12.05 12.37
C TRP A 44 -16.82 12.03 11.93
N ARG A 45 -17.03 12.15 10.62
CA ARG A 45 -18.35 12.05 9.99
C ARG A 45 -18.33 10.96 8.93
N TYR A 46 -19.35 10.11 8.95
CA TYR A 46 -19.59 9.17 7.86
C TYR A 46 -19.76 9.93 6.53
N VAL A 47 -19.08 9.46 5.49
CA VAL A 47 -19.16 10.02 4.14
C VAL A 47 -19.99 9.10 3.26
N SER A 48 -19.53 7.88 3.06
CA SER A 48 -20.16 6.92 2.15
C SER A 48 -19.70 5.49 2.42
N ARG A 49 -20.38 4.54 1.78
CA ARG A 49 -19.97 3.14 1.69
C ARG A 49 -19.29 2.93 0.34
N ILE A 50 -18.04 2.49 0.38
CA ILE A 50 -17.21 2.20 -0.80
C ILE A 50 -17.65 0.87 -1.43
N ALA A 51 -17.77 -0.16 -0.60
CA ALA A 51 -18.10 -1.51 -1.04
C ALA A 51 -18.79 -2.30 0.07
N GLU A 52 -19.50 -3.35 -0.33
CA GLU A 52 -20.14 -4.31 0.58
C GLU A 52 -19.76 -5.74 0.14
N GLY A 53 -19.41 -6.55 1.13
CA GLY A 53 -19.11 -7.97 1.00
C GLY A 53 -20.03 -8.82 1.86
N GLY A 54 -19.84 -10.14 1.79
CA GLY A 54 -20.51 -11.11 2.65
C GLY A 54 -19.66 -11.46 3.88
N ARG A 55 -19.70 -12.74 4.25
CA ARG A 55 -19.01 -13.28 5.43
C ARG A 55 -17.51 -12.95 5.39
N MET A 56 -17.02 -12.34 6.47
CA MET A 56 -15.67 -11.80 6.60
C MET A 56 -14.70 -12.84 7.13
N THR A 57 -14.36 -13.85 6.31
CA THR A 57 -13.24 -14.75 6.58
C THR A 57 -12.34 -14.97 5.36
N THR A 58 -11.15 -15.53 5.58
CA THR A 58 -10.17 -15.83 4.54
C THR A 58 -10.46 -17.16 3.81
N LYS A 59 -11.59 -17.81 4.09
CA LYS A 59 -11.99 -19.06 3.44
C LYS A 59 -12.44 -18.77 2.00
N ASN A 60 -11.80 -19.41 1.02
CA ASN A 60 -12.25 -19.33 -0.38
C ASN A 60 -13.73 -19.71 -0.53
N GLY A 61 -14.46 -18.91 -1.31
CA GLY A 61 -15.91 -19.04 -1.51
C GLY A 61 -16.73 -18.11 -0.61
N ASP A 62 -16.16 -17.60 0.49
CA ASP A 62 -16.77 -16.48 1.22
C ASP A 62 -16.61 -15.20 0.39
N LYS A 63 -17.58 -14.27 0.50
CA LYS A 63 -17.65 -13.06 -0.33
C LYS A 63 -17.02 -11.84 0.36
N ALA A 64 -15.93 -12.06 1.07
CA ALA A 64 -15.30 -11.03 1.89
C ALA A 64 -14.58 -9.93 1.07
N ILE A 65 -14.44 -8.74 1.64
CA ILE A 65 -13.67 -7.62 1.08
C ILE A 65 -12.76 -7.01 2.15
N TRP A 66 -11.54 -6.57 1.81
CA TRP A 66 -10.53 -6.23 2.81
C TRP A 66 -9.62 -5.08 2.41
N GLU A 67 -8.96 -4.49 3.41
CA GLU A 67 -7.69 -3.76 3.22
C GLU A 67 -7.76 -2.57 2.24
N PRO A 68 -8.61 -1.56 2.50
CA PRO A 68 -8.65 -0.38 1.65
C PRO A 68 -7.32 0.38 1.64
N PHE A 69 -6.82 0.68 0.45
CA PHE A 69 -5.73 1.62 0.20
C PHE A 69 -6.22 2.76 -0.68
N LEU A 70 -6.00 4.01 -0.24
CA LEU A 70 -6.51 5.21 -0.89
C LEU A 70 -5.39 5.93 -1.64
N LEU A 71 -5.68 6.37 -2.87
CA LEU A 71 -4.78 7.19 -3.68
C LEU A 71 -5.58 8.27 -4.41
N VAL A 72 -5.18 9.54 -4.28
CA VAL A 72 -5.69 10.62 -5.14
C VAL A 72 -4.91 10.61 -6.45
N HIS A 73 -5.63 10.67 -7.56
CA HIS A 73 -5.05 10.73 -8.89
C HIS A 73 -5.88 11.65 -9.79
N GLY A 74 -5.39 12.86 -10.05
CA GLY A 74 -6.15 13.88 -10.79
C GLY A 74 -7.43 14.27 -10.05
N ASP A 75 -8.56 14.24 -10.76
CA ASP A 75 -9.88 14.62 -10.25
C ASP A 75 -10.64 13.47 -9.55
N GLN A 76 -9.96 12.37 -9.21
CA GLN A 76 -10.57 11.19 -8.60
C GLN A 76 -9.78 10.65 -7.40
N LEU A 77 -10.51 10.04 -6.47
CA LEU A 77 -9.98 9.19 -5.42
C LEU A 77 -10.15 7.73 -5.84
N ILE A 78 -9.07 6.97 -5.79
CA ILE A 78 -9.04 5.53 -6.04
C ILE A 78 -9.01 4.81 -4.69
N CYS A 79 -9.86 3.79 -4.54
CA CYS A 79 -9.79 2.84 -3.43
C CYS A 79 -9.45 1.46 -3.97
N TYR A 80 -8.22 0.99 -3.73
CA TYR A 80 -7.80 -0.39 -3.97
C TYR A 80 -8.18 -1.24 -2.77
N TYR A 81 -8.56 -2.50 -2.99
CA TYR A 81 -8.89 -3.44 -1.93
C TYR A 81 -8.83 -4.90 -2.40
N SER A 82 -8.78 -5.82 -1.44
CA SER A 82 -8.85 -7.27 -1.68
C SER A 82 -10.30 -7.74 -1.76
N ASP A 83 -10.64 -8.57 -2.74
CA ASP A 83 -12.02 -8.93 -3.07
C ASP A 83 -12.19 -10.43 -3.36
N GLN A 84 -13.07 -11.09 -2.60
CA GLN A 84 -13.41 -12.52 -2.77
C GLN A 84 -14.81 -12.74 -3.37
N ARG A 85 -15.49 -11.67 -3.82
CA ARG A 85 -16.88 -11.77 -4.31
C ARG A 85 -17.01 -12.48 -5.65
N ASN A 86 -15.92 -12.54 -6.44
CA ASN A 86 -15.91 -13.26 -7.71
C ASN A 86 -15.75 -14.77 -7.48
N PRO A 87 -16.74 -15.61 -7.87
CA PRO A 87 -16.68 -17.05 -7.63
C PRO A 87 -15.58 -17.80 -8.40
N LEU A 88 -14.94 -17.16 -9.40
CA LEU A 88 -13.85 -17.75 -10.17
C LEU A 88 -12.48 -17.67 -9.47
N HIS A 89 -12.35 -16.87 -8.41
CA HIS A 89 -11.09 -16.66 -7.70
C HIS A 89 -11.28 -16.79 -6.19
N GLY A 90 -10.27 -17.32 -5.49
CA GLY A 90 -10.24 -17.34 -4.03
C GLY A 90 -10.15 -15.93 -3.46
N GLN A 91 -9.33 -15.08 -4.07
CA GLN A 91 -9.31 -13.62 -3.88
C GLN A 91 -8.68 -12.96 -5.12
N LYS A 92 -9.04 -11.70 -5.38
CA LYS A 92 -8.38 -10.83 -6.36
C LYS A 92 -8.14 -9.45 -5.75
N LEU A 93 -7.27 -8.65 -6.35
CA LEU A 93 -7.14 -7.22 -6.06
C LEU A 93 -7.94 -6.43 -7.09
N VAL A 94 -8.63 -5.41 -6.60
CA VAL A 94 -9.52 -4.58 -7.40
C VAL A 94 -9.45 -3.13 -6.93
N HIS A 95 -10.00 -2.22 -7.74
CA HIS A 95 -10.29 -0.86 -7.32
C HIS A 95 -11.67 -0.38 -7.75
N THR A 96 -12.13 0.67 -7.08
CA THR A 96 -13.21 1.56 -7.53
C THR A 96 -12.74 3.00 -7.40
N THR A 97 -13.32 3.91 -8.18
CA THR A 97 -13.00 5.34 -8.09
C THR A 97 -14.22 6.18 -7.78
N THR A 98 -13.99 7.40 -7.30
CA THR A 98 -15.03 8.39 -7.07
C THR A 98 -14.49 9.78 -7.36
N ARG A 99 -15.35 10.69 -7.82
CA ARG A 99 -15.04 12.12 -7.99
C ARG A 99 -15.60 13.00 -6.88
N ASN A 100 -16.46 12.45 -6.03
CA ASN A 100 -17.19 13.21 -5.01
C ASN A 100 -17.24 12.52 -3.63
N LEU A 101 -16.48 11.44 -3.45
CA LEU A 101 -16.43 10.62 -2.24
C LEU A 101 -17.73 9.88 -1.90
N ARG A 102 -18.73 9.88 -2.79
CA ARG A 102 -20.08 9.32 -2.54
C ARG A 102 -20.47 8.31 -3.59
N ASP A 103 -20.34 8.70 -4.85
CA ASP A 103 -20.66 7.86 -6.00
C ASP A 103 -19.40 7.14 -6.45
N TRP A 104 -19.43 5.82 -6.31
CA TRP A 104 -18.32 4.93 -6.62
C TRP A 104 -18.58 4.21 -7.94
N THR A 105 -17.57 4.12 -8.79
CA THR A 105 -17.66 3.41 -10.06
C THR A 105 -17.85 1.90 -9.85
N PRO A 106 -18.29 1.17 -10.89
CA PRO A 106 -18.13 -0.28 -10.91
C PRO A 106 -16.68 -0.69 -10.63
N VAL A 107 -16.53 -1.90 -10.11
CA VAL A 107 -15.26 -2.49 -9.70
C VAL A 107 -14.43 -2.87 -10.93
N THR A 108 -13.13 -2.55 -10.90
CA THR A 108 -12.15 -2.91 -11.92
C THR A 108 -11.10 -3.84 -11.32
N ASP A 109 -10.71 -4.89 -12.05
CA ASP A 109 -9.71 -5.86 -11.59
C ASP A 109 -8.28 -5.32 -11.77
N ASP A 110 -7.42 -5.51 -10.77
CA ASP A 110 -6.00 -5.13 -10.81
C ASP A 110 -5.08 -6.35 -10.85
N VAL A 111 -5.36 -7.34 -10.00
CA VAL A 111 -4.60 -8.60 -9.93
C VAL A 111 -5.56 -9.76 -9.73
N ALA A 112 -5.64 -10.63 -10.74
CA ALA A 112 -6.35 -11.89 -10.68
C ALA A 112 -5.46 -12.99 -11.27
N PHE A 113 -5.20 -14.04 -10.49
CA PHE A 113 -4.46 -15.21 -10.97
C PHE A 113 -5.42 -16.33 -11.37
N PRO A 114 -5.06 -17.17 -12.36
CA PRO A 114 -5.94 -18.21 -12.89
C PRO A 114 -6.20 -19.36 -11.91
N LYS A 115 -5.26 -19.62 -10.98
CA LYS A 115 -5.43 -20.67 -9.97
C LYS A 115 -6.46 -20.22 -8.95
N TYR A 116 -7.57 -20.95 -8.82
CA TYR A 116 -8.64 -20.61 -7.86
C TYR A 116 -8.12 -20.39 -6.43
N THR A 117 -7.15 -21.17 -5.97
CA THR A 117 -6.63 -21.03 -4.60
C THR A 117 -5.67 -19.86 -4.41
N ALA A 118 -5.30 -19.13 -5.48
CA ALA A 118 -4.49 -17.94 -5.38
C ALA A 118 -5.26 -16.84 -4.66
N ARG A 119 -4.56 -16.15 -3.76
CA ARG A 119 -5.14 -15.07 -2.97
C ARG A 119 -4.20 -13.86 -2.92
N PRO A 120 -4.01 -13.13 -4.04
CA PRO A 120 -3.34 -11.84 -3.99
C PRO A 120 -4.10 -10.89 -3.05
N GLY A 121 -3.39 -10.14 -2.22
CA GLY A 121 -4.00 -9.30 -1.19
C GLY A 121 -3.11 -8.13 -0.76
N MET A 122 -3.67 -7.25 0.07
CA MET A 122 -2.96 -6.14 0.73
C MET A 122 -2.27 -5.19 -0.26
N ALA A 123 -3.00 -4.72 -1.28
CA ALA A 123 -2.45 -3.80 -2.27
C ALA A 123 -1.98 -2.48 -1.63
N VAL A 124 -0.74 -2.08 -1.92
CA VAL A 124 -0.18 -0.77 -1.59
C VAL A 124 0.41 -0.15 -2.84
N VAL A 125 0.08 1.11 -3.12
CA VAL A 125 0.48 1.79 -4.37
C VAL A 125 1.34 3.01 -4.06
N ALA A 126 2.45 3.16 -4.78
CA ALA A 126 3.30 4.34 -4.75
C ALA A 126 3.50 4.93 -6.15
N HIS A 127 3.48 6.26 -6.24
CA HIS A 127 3.81 7.03 -7.45
C HIS A 127 5.31 7.32 -7.50
N ILE A 128 5.98 6.84 -8.54
CA ILE A 128 7.41 7.06 -8.80
C ILE A 128 7.54 8.34 -9.61
N ARG A 129 7.74 9.48 -8.94
CA ARG A 129 7.59 10.80 -9.57
C ARG A 129 8.55 11.05 -10.73
N GLU A 130 9.77 10.51 -10.69
CA GLU A 130 10.74 10.70 -11.77
C GLU A 130 10.31 10.06 -13.09
N THR A 131 9.63 8.91 -13.01
CA THR A 131 9.21 8.17 -14.21
C THR A 131 7.75 8.40 -14.55
N GLY A 132 6.96 8.97 -13.63
CA GLY A 132 5.51 9.09 -13.74
C GLY A 132 4.75 7.77 -13.57
N LYS A 133 5.46 6.66 -13.36
CA LYS A 133 4.87 5.32 -13.22
C LYS A 133 4.41 5.04 -11.80
N TYR A 134 3.59 4.03 -11.66
CA TYR A 134 3.05 3.57 -10.38
C TYR A 134 3.47 2.13 -10.14
N ILE A 135 3.88 1.84 -8.91
CA ILE A 135 4.13 0.48 -8.44
C ILE A 135 3.04 0.07 -7.46
N MET A 136 2.37 -1.05 -7.73
CA MET A 136 1.51 -1.75 -6.77
C MET A 136 2.29 -2.92 -6.20
N THR A 137 2.48 -2.98 -4.88
CA THR A 137 2.97 -4.16 -4.17
C THR A 137 1.81 -4.89 -3.51
N PHE A 138 1.93 -6.20 -3.41
CA PHE A 138 0.91 -7.08 -2.82
C PHE A 138 1.52 -8.40 -2.37
N GLU A 139 0.90 -9.06 -1.40
CA GLU A 139 1.25 -10.44 -1.06
C GLU A 139 0.58 -11.42 -2.01
N TYR A 140 1.28 -12.48 -2.42
CA TYR A 140 0.71 -13.56 -3.22
C TYR A 140 0.55 -14.83 -2.38
N VAL A 141 -0.49 -14.86 -1.55
CA VAL A 141 -0.86 -16.05 -0.76
C VAL A 141 -1.26 -17.18 -1.71
N GLY A 142 -0.71 -18.37 -1.47
CA GLY A 142 -0.92 -19.53 -2.34
C GLY A 142 -0.07 -19.50 -3.62
N SER A 143 0.99 -18.69 -3.63
CA SER A 143 2.03 -18.68 -4.66
C SER A 143 2.56 -20.11 -4.91
N PRO A 144 2.84 -20.50 -6.17
CA PRO A 144 3.49 -21.77 -6.48
C PRO A 144 4.85 -21.97 -5.80
N THR A 145 5.52 -20.89 -5.42
CA THR A 145 6.82 -20.91 -4.71
C THR A 145 6.68 -21.15 -3.20
N GLY A 146 5.47 -21.31 -2.68
CA GLY A 146 5.19 -21.39 -1.25
C GLY A 146 5.13 -20.02 -0.57
N GLY A 147 4.61 -20.00 0.66
CA GLY A 147 4.44 -18.78 1.44
C GLY A 147 3.43 -17.79 0.86
N SER A 148 3.65 -16.52 1.18
CA SER A 148 2.91 -15.35 0.70
C SER A 148 3.89 -14.29 0.19
N PRO A 149 4.76 -14.63 -0.78
CA PRO A 149 5.83 -13.74 -1.23
C PRO A 149 5.26 -12.44 -1.76
N VAL A 150 6.00 -11.36 -1.57
CA VAL A 150 5.60 -10.05 -2.09
C VAL A 150 5.92 -9.99 -3.59
N TRP A 151 4.94 -9.54 -4.34
CA TRP A 151 5.03 -9.29 -5.78
C TRP A 151 4.73 -7.83 -6.05
N CYS A 152 5.12 -7.36 -7.23
CA CYS A 152 4.73 -6.05 -7.72
C CYS A 152 4.21 -6.09 -9.15
N LYS A 153 3.44 -5.06 -9.48
CA LYS A 153 3.13 -4.63 -10.85
C LYS A 153 3.54 -3.18 -11.01
N ILE A 154 4.05 -2.83 -12.19
CA ILE A 154 4.41 -1.45 -12.54
C ILE A 154 3.58 -1.04 -13.75
N ALA A 155 2.91 0.11 -13.66
CA ALA A 155 2.02 0.62 -14.69
C ALA A 155 2.25 2.11 -14.94
N ASP A 156 1.93 2.57 -16.15
CA ASP A 156 1.97 4.01 -16.50
C ASP A 156 0.80 4.80 -15.90
N ASP A 157 -0.30 4.11 -15.60
CA ASP A 157 -1.53 4.67 -15.07
C ASP A 157 -2.00 3.81 -13.87
N PRO A 158 -2.29 4.42 -12.71
CA PRO A 158 -2.69 3.71 -11.49
C PRO A 158 -4.03 2.97 -11.62
N LEU A 159 -4.81 3.22 -12.66
CA LEU A 159 -6.06 2.52 -12.97
C LEU A 159 -5.87 1.27 -13.85
N SER A 160 -4.62 0.96 -14.23
CA SER A 160 -4.37 0.01 -15.33
C SER A 160 -3.52 -1.21 -14.97
N PHE A 161 -3.42 -1.54 -13.67
CA PHE A 161 -2.61 -2.67 -13.20
C PHE A 161 -3.06 -4.02 -13.78
N ALA A 162 -4.31 -4.18 -14.21
CA ALA A 162 -4.79 -5.39 -14.92
C ALA A 162 -3.87 -5.80 -16.09
N ARG A 163 -3.35 -4.80 -16.82
CA ARG A 163 -2.53 -4.97 -18.03
C ARG A 163 -1.04 -5.12 -17.74
N ALA A 164 -0.61 -4.77 -16.52
CA ALA A 164 0.79 -4.84 -16.13
C ALA A 164 1.21 -6.27 -15.76
N THR A 165 2.43 -6.63 -16.14
CA THR A 165 3.06 -7.90 -15.75
C THR A 165 3.37 -7.89 -14.25
N ALA A 166 3.05 -8.99 -13.57
CA ALA A 166 3.40 -9.19 -12.17
C ALA A 166 4.78 -9.84 -12.04
N TYR A 167 5.60 -9.33 -11.12
CA TYR A 167 6.94 -9.83 -10.84
C TYR A 167 7.11 -10.14 -9.35
N PRO A 168 7.78 -11.24 -8.98
CA PRO A 168 8.19 -11.44 -7.59
C PRO A 168 9.22 -10.38 -7.21
N ILE A 169 9.15 -9.86 -5.99
CA ILE A 169 10.21 -9.03 -5.42
C ILE A 169 11.24 -9.94 -4.78
N LYS A 170 12.51 -9.68 -5.08
CA LYS A 170 13.65 -10.38 -4.50
C LYS A 170 14.81 -9.39 -4.35
N SER A 171 15.56 -9.48 -3.26
CA SER A 171 16.79 -8.71 -3.13
C SER A 171 17.97 -9.34 -3.87
N SER A 172 18.98 -8.51 -4.16
CA SER A 172 20.19 -8.89 -4.87
C SER A 172 20.96 -10.07 -4.23
N ASP A 173 20.85 -10.23 -2.92
CA ASP A 173 21.46 -11.31 -2.14
C ASP A 173 20.62 -12.60 -2.06
N GLY A 174 19.37 -12.58 -2.53
CA GLY A 174 18.53 -13.77 -2.52
C GLY A 174 17.22 -13.64 -1.76
N GLU A 175 17.12 -12.70 -0.83
CA GLU A 175 16.02 -12.67 0.15
C GLU A 175 14.67 -12.32 -0.48
N ILE A 176 13.63 -13.03 -0.03
CA ILE A 176 12.26 -12.90 -0.52
C ILE A 176 11.40 -12.29 0.59
N PRO A 177 10.92 -11.04 0.44
CA PRO A 177 9.94 -10.48 1.36
C PRO A 177 8.63 -11.27 1.29
N ASP A 178 7.98 -11.43 2.45
CA ASP A 178 6.79 -12.28 2.59
C ASP A 178 5.78 -11.64 3.54
N SER A 179 4.52 -11.70 3.13
CA SER A 179 3.32 -11.24 3.85
C SER A 179 3.21 -9.71 4.07
N SER A 180 2.02 -9.18 3.79
CA SER A 180 1.54 -7.83 4.12
C SER A 180 2.55 -6.70 3.84
N PRO A 181 2.89 -6.44 2.57
CA PRO A 181 3.85 -5.40 2.22
C PRO A 181 3.32 -3.99 2.49
N TYR A 182 4.25 -3.05 2.67
CA TYR A 182 3.96 -1.63 2.57
C TYR A 182 5.06 -0.92 1.81
N THR A 183 4.71 -0.15 0.78
CA THR A 183 5.66 0.54 -0.10
C THR A 183 5.37 2.03 -0.19
N ILE A 184 6.41 2.84 -0.14
CA ILE A 184 6.37 4.28 -0.40
C ILE A 184 7.46 4.66 -1.40
N TRP A 185 7.25 5.78 -2.09
CA TRP A 185 8.31 6.47 -2.83
C TRP A 185 8.69 7.73 -2.06
N VAL A 186 9.98 8.05 -2.05
CA VAL A 186 10.54 9.20 -1.33
C VAL A 186 11.46 9.97 -2.26
N ASP A 187 11.18 11.26 -2.42
CA ASP A 187 12.13 12.19 -3.04
C ASP A 187 13.34 12.37 -2.13
N VAL A 188 14.51 11.99 -2.65
CA VAL A 188 15.81 12.17 -2.00
C VAL A 188 16.81 12.90 -2.90
N SER A 189 16.34 13.54 -3.97
CA SER A 189 17.18 14.23 -4.95
C SER A 189 18.00 15.39 -4.36
N SER A 190 17.57 15.94 -3.22
CA SER A 190 18.31 16.95 -2.46
C SER A 190 19.49 16.40 -1.65
N MET A 191 19.70 15.08 -1.60
CA MET A 191 20.74 14.44 -0.78
C MET A 191 21.69 13.61 -1.63
N SER A 192 22.78 14.21 -2.14
CA SER A 192 23.91 13.57 -2.85
C SER A 192 23.57 12.51 -3.92
N ARG A 193 22.29 12.36 -4.27
CA ARG A 193 21.70 11.37 -5.16
C ARG A 193 20.91 12.12 -6.21
N SER A 194 21.01 11.66 -7.44
CA SER A 194 20.32 12.28 -8.59
C SER A 194 18.87 11.83 -8.76
N SER A 195 18.36 10.92 -7.90
CA SER A 195 17.01 10.36 -8.02
C SER A 195 16.45 9.93 -6.66
N GLY A 196 15.12 9.94 -6.55
CA GLY A 196 14.32 9.37 -5.48
C GLY A 196 14.42 7.85 -5.39
N MET A 197 13.80 7.28 -4.34
CA MET A 197 13.86 5.84 -4.08
C MET A 197 12.51 5.29 -3.64
N LEU A 198 12.33 3.99 -3.90
CA LEU A 198 11.27 3.19 -3.28
C LEU A 198 11.78 2.57 -1.99
N ILE A 199 10.95 2.61 -0.96
CA ILE A 199 11.19 1.94 0.31
C ILE A 199 10.00 1.01 0.57
N MET A 200 10.29 -0.24 0.87
CA MET A 200 9.29 -1.25 1.18
C MET A 200 9.64 -2.01 2.45
N ASN A 201 8.64 -2.51 3.16
CA ASN A 201 8.82 -3.60 4.12
C ASN A 201 7.82 -4.74 3.88
N ALA A 202 8.01 -5.83 4.62
CA ALA A 202 7.08 -6.95 4.71
C ALA A 202 7.07 -7.49 6.15
N ALA A 203 6.04 -8.23 6.53
CA ALA A 203 5.87 -8.70 7.91
C ALA A 203 6.91 -9.75 8.35
N SER A 204 7.55 -10.42 7.40
CA SER A 204 8.56 -11.44 7.70
C SER A 204 9.86 -10.89 8.30
N HIS A 205 10.18 -9.60 8.09
CA HIS A 205 11.51 -9.04 8.39
C HIS A 205 11.48 -7.73 9.18
N ASN A 206 12.54 -7.51 9.97
CA ASN A 206 12.76 -6.22 10.63
C ASN A 206 13.26 -5.18 9.61
N GLN A 207 14.04 -5.63 8.64
CA GLN A 207 14.67 -4.84 7.59
C GLN A 207 13.65 -4.15 6.66
N ILE A 208 14.17 -3.26 5.83
CA ILE A 208 13.46 -2.62 4.72
C ILE A 208 14.17 -2.96 3.40
N TRP A 209 13.44 -2.96 2.30
CA TRP A 209 13.98 -3.10 0.95
C TRP A 209 13.97 -1.73 0.29
N ILE A 210 15.07 -1.39 -0.36
CA ILE A 210 15.21 -0.16 -1.12
C ILE A 210 15.40 -0.49 -2.61
N ASN A 211 14.73 0.26 -3.47
CA ASN A 211 14.93 0.25 -4.92
C ASN A 211 15.10 1.69 -5.42
N ASP A 212 15.73 1.85 -6.57
CA ASP A 212 15.79 3.15 -7.25
C ASP A 212 14.47 3.46 -7.98
N ALA A 213 14.43 4.61 -8.67
CA ALA A 213 13.26 5.04 -9.44
C ALA A 213 12.94 4.17 -10.67
N SER A 214 13.81 3.22 -11.06
CA SER A 214 13.48 2.23 -12.11
C SER A 214 12.49 1.18 -11.62
N ALA A 215 12.41 0.98 -10.30
CA ALA A 215 11.59 -0.04 -9.66
C ALA A 215 11.87 -1.47 -10.16
N ASN A 216 13.09 -1.75 -10.62
CA ASN A 216 13.44 -3.07 -11.16
C ASN A 216 13.18 -4.18 -10.11
N PRO A 217 12.27 -5.14 -10.36
CA PRO A 217 11.85 -6.14 -9.37
C PRO A 217 12.97 -7.03 -8.82
N SER A 218 14.10 -7.12 -9.53
CA SER A 218 15.27 -7.91 -9.14
C SER A 218 16.41 -7.09 -8.51
N ASN A 219 16.27 -5.77 -8.41
CA ASN A 219 17.30 -4.85 -7.91
C ASN A 219 16.97 -4.25 -6.54
N TRP A 220 16.20 -4.97 -5.72
CA TRP A 220 15.97 -4.53 -4.36
C TRP A 220 17.19 -4.83 -3.49
N THR A 221 17.52 -3.92 -2.58
CA THR A 221 18.59 -4.13 -1.61
C THR A 221 18.02 -4.10 -0.21
N LEU A 222 18.43 -5.07 0.62
CA LEU A 222 18.00 -5.16 2.00
C LEU A 222 18.81 -4.19 2.87
N PHE A 223 18.13 -3.41 3.69
CA PHE A 223 18.74 -2.47 4.62
C PHE A 223 18.27 -2.75 6.05
N PRO A 224 19.18 -2.74 7.04
CA PRO A 224 18.81 -2.82 8.44
C PRO A 224 17.83 -1.71 8.82
N SER A 225 16.86 -2.04 9.66
CA SER A 225 16.00 -1.06 10.30
C SER A 225 16.01 -1.33 11.81
N GLY A 226 15.88 -0.27 12.62
CA GLY A 226 15.72 -0.41 14.06
C GLY A 226 14.33 -0.83 14.52
N GLN A 227 13.39 -1.02 13.59
CA GLN A 227 12.03 -1.43 13.92
C GLN A 227 11.83 -2.92 13.81
N LYS A 228 11.09 -3.46 14.77
CA LYS A 228 10.64 -4.85 14.73
C LYS A 228 9.68 -5.07 13.56
N ARG A 229 9.70 -6.28 13.02
CA ARG A 229 8.72 -6.75 12.04
C ARG A 229 7.32 -6.73 12.66
N ALA A 230 6.33 -6.37 11.85
CA ALA A 230 4.93 -6.36 12.26
C ALA A 230 4.04 -6.60 11.04
N HIS A 231 2.85 -7.14 11.28
CA HIS A 231 1.84 -7.28 10.24
C HIS A 231 1.45 -5.90 9.68
N THR A 232 1.46 -5.77 8.35
CA THR A 232 1.15 -4.53 7.61
C THR A 232 1.83 -3.27 8.17
N ARG A 233 3.14 -3.38 8.47
CA ARG A 233 3.90 -2.28 9.08
C ARG A 233 3.92 -1.06 8.15
N LYS A 234 3.16 -0.02 8.50
CA LYS A 234 3.10 1.22 7.72
C LYS A 234 4.46 1.92 7.63
N LEU A 235 4.80 2.42 6.44
CA LEU A 235 5.91 3.34 6.21
C LEU A 235 5.37 4.76 5.97
N GLU A 236 6.04 5.75 6.55
CA GLU A 236 5.69 7.16 6.37
C GLU A 236 6.93 8.03 6.59
N VAL A 237 7.10 9.08 5.77
CA VAL A 237 8.15 10.07 6.01
C VAL A 237 7.55 11.21 6.84
N ILE A 238 8.16 11.47 7.99
CA ILE A 238 7.80 12.59 8.87
C ILE A 238 8.80 13.71 8.71
N THR A 239 8.33 14.95 8.85
CA THR A 239 9.20 16.14 8.88
C THR A 239 9.13 16.74 10.28
N ASN A 240 10.27 16.92 10.93
CA ASN A 240 10.31 17.55 12.25
C ASN A 240 10.19 19.09 12.14
N PRO A 241 9.98 19.81 13.26
CA PRO A 241 9.87 21.28 13.23
C PRO A 241 11.08 22.04 12.69
N LYS A 242 12.24 21.38 12.59
CA LYS A 242 13.47 21.93 12.01
C LYS A 242 13.60 21.64 10.50
N GLY A 243 12.56 21.05 9.89
CA GLY A 243 12.55 20.68 8.47
C GLY A 243 13.28 19.38 8.14
N VAL A 244 13.81 18.67 9.13
CA VAL A 244 14.51 17.39 8.89
C VAL A 244 13.47 16.30 8.67
N ARG A 245 13.60 15.59 7.54
CA ARG A 245 12.73 14.48 7.18
C ARG A 245 13.31 13.19 7.73
N LYS A 246 12.47 12.24 8.15
CA LYS A 246 12.90 10.92 8.65
C LYS A 246 11.87 9.87 8.30
N LEU A 247 12.30 8.64 8.11
CA LEU A 247 11.36 7.51 8.06
C LEU A 247 10.80 7.29 9.47
N MET A 248 9.47 7.36 9.61
CA MET A 248 8.78 7.19 10.89
C MET A 248 9.24 5.90 11.58
N ASN A 249 9.60 6.03 12.85
CA ASN A 249 10.05 4.96 13.74
C ASN A 249 11.41 4.32 13.41
N CYS A 250 12.20 4.77 12.43
CA CYS A 250 13.59 4.27 12.34
C CYS A 250 14.50 4.88 13.43
N GLU A 251 14.59 4.26 14.61
CA GLU A 251 15.64 4.53 15.59
C GLU A 251 16.86 3.67 15.27
N LEU A 252 18.01 4.26 14.95
CA LEU A 252 19.28 3.54 14.92
C LEU A 252 19.85 3.54 16.34
N GLU A 253 19.87 2.39 17.01
CA GLU A 253 20.62 2.23 18.27
C GLU A 253 22.11 2.49 17.99
N SER A 254 22.65 3.56 18.58
CA SER A 254 23.99 4.07 18.29
C SER A 254 25.08 3.05 18.66
N THR A 255 25.57 2.31 17.66
CA THR A 255 26.87 1.64 17.71
C THR A 255 27.81 2.21 16.65
N PRO A 256 29.14 2.28 16.87
CA PRO A 256 30.08 3.01 15.99
C PRO A 256 30.10 2.54 14.52
N ARG A 257 29.65 1.31 14.21
CA ARG A 257 29.53 0.79 12.84
C ARG A 257 28.32 1.32 12.06
N GLN A 258 27.37 2.02 12.71
CA GLN A 258 26.13 2.50 12.09
C GLN A 258 26.13 4.00 11.76
N ILE A 259 27.25 4.71 11.96
CA ILE A 259 27.36 6.15 11.62
C ILE A 259 27.21 6.37 10.09
N LEU A 260 27.60 5.38 9.28
CA LEU A 260 27.33 5.36 7.82
C LEU A 260 25.84 5.14 7.46
N ASN A 261 24.99 4.68 8.39
CA ASN A 261 23.56 4.42 8.17
C ASN A 261 22.65 5.61 8.50
N GLN A 262 23.15 6.66 9.17
CA GLN A 262 22.36 7.85 9.50
C GLN A 262 21.97 8.65 8.26
N GLU A 263 22.79 8.62 7.20
CA GLU A 263 22.56 9.35 5.94
C GLU A 263 21.48 8.70 5.04
N VAL A 264 21.11 7.44 5.28
CA VAL A 264 20.11 6.73 4.46
C VAL A 264 18.68 6.89 4.99
N LEU A 265 18.52 7.20 6.28
CA LEU A 265 17.21 7.25 6.98
C LEU A 265 16.90 8.62 7.61
N THR A 266 17.84 9.56 7.54
CA THR A 266 17.65 10.97 7.82
C THR A 266 17.68 11.70 6.49
N PHE A 267 16.59 12.40 6.18
CA PHE A 267 16.29 13.00 4.89
C PHE A 267 16.20 14.54 4.96
#